data_AF-A0A3A8PRM5-F1
#
_entry.id   AF-A0A3A8PRM5-F1
#
_cell.length_a   1.000
_cell.length_b   1.000
_cell.length_c   1.000
_cell.angle_alpha   90.00
_cell.angle_beta   90.00
_cell.angle_gamma   90.00
#
_symmetry.space_group_name_H-M   'P 1'
#
loop_
_entity.id
_entity.type
_entity.pdbx_description
1 polymer ?
#
loop_
_entity_poly.entity_id
_entity_poly.type
_entity_poly.pdbx_seq_one_letter_code
_entity_poly.pdbx_strand_id
1 'polypeptide(L)'
;MATHERRTGAGVLLALGASPVRVELLEEERAQVVRTGGGQACTVERWRLPPGTREGDVIVDGLLDPERTEALRREVARKRAALAVPLPPGLEL
;
A
#
# COMPACT_ATOMS: atom_id res chain seq x y z
N MET A 1 -24.63 -9.72 -28.14
CA MET A 1 -24.68 -10.83 -27.17
C MET A 1 -23.25 -11.32 -26.92
N ALA A 2 -22.86 -11.36 -25.63
CA ALA A 2 -21.80 -12.17 -25.00
C ALA A 2 -20.36 -12.15 -25.59
N THR A 3 -19.24 -12.14 -24.87
CA THR A 3 -18.85 -12.07 -23.43
C THR A 3 -17.33 -11.96 -23.49
N HIS A 4 -16.72 -10.90 -22.98
CA HIS A 4 -15.96 -10.92 -21.73
C HIS A 4 -14.91 -12.05 -21.60
N GLU A 5 -13.83 -12.04 -22.39
CA GLU A 5 -12.65 -12.86 -22.08
C GLU A 5 -11.67 -12.05 -21.20
N ARG A 6 -11.89 -12.16 -19.88
CA ARG A 6 -10.94 -11.72 -18.85
C ARG A 6 -9.67 -12.55 -18.98
N ARG A 7 -8.60 -11.94 -19.50
CA ARG A 7 -7.24 -12.49 -19.39
C ARG A 7 -6.81 -12.53 -17.93
N THR A 8 -6.89 -13.73 -17.36
CA THR A 8 -5.92 -14.37 -16.45
C THR A 8 -4.99 -13.44 -15.66
N GLY A 9 -5.42 -13.03 -14.47
CA GLY A 9 -4.60 -12.33 -13.47
C GLY A 9 -3.84 -13.26 -12.52
N ALA A 10 -3.49 -14.47 -12.94
CA ALA A 10 -2.72 -15.44 -12.15
C ALA A 10 -1.22 -15.05 -11.96
N GLY A 11 -0.79 -13.89 -12.49
CA GLY A 11 0.59 -13.40 -12.41
C GLY A 11 0.90 -12.30 -11.37
N VAL A 12 -0.09 -11.74 -10.66
CA VAL A 12 0.13 -10.58 -9.76
C VAL A 12 0.50 -10.98 -8.32
N LEU A 13 1.23 -12.09 -8.15
CA LEU A 13 2.04 -12.31 -6.95
C LEU A 13 3.53 -12.22 -7.30
N LEU A 14 3.88 -12.36 -8.58
CA LEU A 14 5.23 -12.21 -9.14
C LEU A 14 5.48 -10.83 -9.77
N ALA A 15 4.44 -10.01 -10.02
CA ALA A 15 4.55 -8.76 -10.78
C ALA A 15 4.65 -7.47 -9.94
N LEU A 16 4.64 -7.54 -8.61
CA LEU A 16 5.02 -6.39 -7.78
C LEU A 16 6.54 -6.20 -7.72
N GLY A 17 7.32 -7.19 -8.15
CA GLY A 17 8.78 -7.20 -8.04
C GLY A 17 9.24 -7.21 -6.58
N ALA A 18 10.53 -7.39 -6.33
CA ALA A 18 11.13 -7.28 -4.99
C ALA A 18 11.09 -5.84 -4.41
N SER A 19 10.22 -4.99 -4.93
CA SER A 19 10.14 -3.58 -4.58
C SER A 19 9.12 -3.38 -3.47
N PRO A 20 9.50 -2.73 -2.34
CA PRO A 20 8.57 -2.47 -1.26
C PRO A 20 7.38 -1.65 -1.73
N VAL A 21 6.19 -2.04 -1.28
CA VAL A 21 4.93 -1.34 -1.57
C VAL A 21 4.31 -0.82 -0.28
N ARG A 22 3.68 0.35 -0.35
CA ARG A 22 2.87 0.93 0.73
C ARG A 22 1.40 0.78 0.40
N VAL A 23 0.58 0.42 1.38
CA VAL A 23 -0.89 0.39 1.23
C VAL A 23 -1.43 1.81 1.39
N GLU A 24 -2.11 2.33 0.38
CA GLU A 24 -2.74 3.66 0.46
C GLU A 24 -4.21 3.57 0.84
N LEU A 25 -4.93 2.59 0.26
CA LEU A 25 -6.35 2.40 0.47
C LEU A 25 -6.65 0.92 0.59
N LEU A 26 -7.44 0.56 1.60
CA LEU A 26 -7.81 -0.82 1.86
C LEU A 26 -9.33 -0.97 1.89
N GLU A 27 -9.88 -1.48 0.79
CA GLU A 27 -11.31 -1.77 0.64
C GLU A 27 -11.64 -3.22 1.03
N GLU A 28 -12.92 -3.59 0.95
CA GLU A 28 -13.40 -4.93 1.30
C GLU A 28 -12.76 -6.03 0.43
N GLU A 29 -12.72 -5.83 -0.89
CA GLU A 29 -12.20 -6.84 -1.83
C GLU A 29 -10.86 -6.45 -2.48
N ARG A 30 -10.52 -5.16 -2.44
CA ARG A 30 -9.39 -4.59 -3.18
C ARG A 30 -8.52 -3.73 -2.27
N ALA A 31 -7.30 -3.50 -2.72
CA ALA A 31 -6.41 -2.54 -2.11
C ALA A 31 -5.66 -1.76 -3.18
N GLN A 32 -5.43 -0.48 -2.90
CA GLN A 32 -4.50 0.34 -3.65
C GLN A 32 -3.16 0.35 -2.93
N VAL A 33 -2.11 0.05 -3.68
CA VAL A 33 -0.73 0.05 -3.18
C VAL A 33 0.14 0.93 -4.06
N VAL A 34 1.15 1.56 -3.46
CA VAL A 34 2.12 2.41 -4.16
C VAL A 34 3.53 1.84 -3.99
N ARG A 35 4.26 1.69 -5.10
CA ARG A 35 5.67 1.28 -5.07
C ARG A 35 6.51 2.40 -4.45
N THR A 36 7.18 2.11 -3.34
CA THR A 36 7.97 3.10 -2.59
C THR A 36 9.18 3.65 -3.37
N GLY A 37 9.74 2.87 -4.30
CA GLY A 37 10.88 3.29 -5.12
C GLY A 37 10.55 4.15 -6.34
N GLY A 38 9.26 4.28 -6.72
CA GLY A 38 8.89 4.97 -7.97
C GLY A 38 7.53 5.69 -7.94
N GLY A 39 6.79 5.65 -6.84
CA GLY A 39 5.49 6.31 -6.70
C GLY A 39 4.36 5.71 -7.56
N GLN A 40 4.61 4.61 -8.27
CA GLN A 40 3.61 3.97 -9.11
C GLN A 40 2.52 3.32 -8.24
N ALA A 41 1.29 3.79 -8.39
CA ALA A 41 0.12 3.17 -7.80
C ALA A 41 -0.35 1.96 -8.62
N CYS A 42 -0.81 0.91 -7.94
CA CYS A 42 -1.39 -0.30 -8.51
C CYS A 42 -2.56 -0.77 -7.64
N THR A 43 -3.57 -1.37 -8.26
CA THR A 43 -4.67 -2.03 -7.55
C THR A 43 -4.40 -3.53 -7.48
N VAL A 44 -4.58 -4.11 -6.30
CA VAL A 44 -4.44 -5.54 -6.05
C VAL A 44 -5.67 -6.08 -5.33
N GLU A 45 -5.89 -7.37 -5.41
CA GLU A 45 -6.94 -8.04 -4.65
C GLU A 45 -6.53 -8.13 -3.17
N ARG A 46 -7.45 -7.85 -2.24
CA ARG A 46 -7.18 -7.81 -0.79
C ARG A 46 -6.61 -9.11 -0.27
N TRP A 47 -7.10 -10.26 -0.77
CA TRP A 47 -6.65 -11.59 -0.35
C TRP A 47 -5.17 -11.87 -0.66
N ARG A 48 -4.53 -11.05 -1.51
CA ARG A 48 -3.09 -11.13 -1.80
C ARG A 48 -2.22 -10.38 -0.80
N LEU A 49 -2.82 -9.55 0.06
CA LEU A 49 -2.10 -8.84 1.11
C LEU A 49 -1.98 -9.72 2.36
N PRO A 50 -0.93 -9.52 3.17
CA PRO A 50 -0.79 -10.19 4.45
C PRO A 50 -2.02 -9.97 5.34
N PRO A 51 -2.41 -10.98 6.15
CA PRO A 51 -3.48 -10.79 7.13
C PRO A 51 -3.10 -9.70 8.12
N GLY A 52 -4.08 -8.88 8.53
CA GLY A 52 -3.86 -7.78 9.46
C GLY A 52 -3.26 -6.50 8.85
N THR A 53 -3.01 -6.48 7.55
CA THR A 53 -2.57 -5.27 6.81
C THR A 53 -3.55 -4.11 7.02
N ARG A 54 -2.99 -2.91 7.22
CA ARG A 54 -3.71 -1.65 7.36
C ARG A 54 -3.20 -0.62 6.35
N GLU A 55 -3.96 0.45 6.20
CA GLU A 55 -3.51 1.61 5.43
C GLU A 55 -2.25 2.22 6.05
N GLY A 56 -1.33 2.60 5.18
CA GLY A 56 -0.01 3.08 5.53
C GLY A 56 1.04 2.00 5.76
N ASP A 57 0.66 0.72 5.88
CA ASP A 57 1.62 -0.37 6.08
C ASP A 57 2.51 -0.57 4.85
N VAL A 58 3.77 -0.89 5.11
CA VAL A 58 4.75 -1.25 4.09
C VAL A 58 4.89 -2.76 4.03
N ILE A 59 4.83 -3.29 2.80
CA ILE A 59 4.99 -4.71 2.50
C ILE A 59 6.24 -4.89 1.65
N VAL A 60 7.13 -5.79 2.10
CA VAL A 60 8.36 -6.17 1.43
C VAL A 60 8.30 -7.66 1.16
N ASP A 61 8.49 -8.07 -0.09
CA ASP A 61 8.47 -9.49 -0.50
C ASP A 61 7.25 -10.27 0.01
N GLY A 62 6.10 -9.60 0.08
CA GLY A 62 4.83 -10.19 0.53
C GLY A 62 4.67 -10.29 2.05
N LEU A 63 5.54 -9.66 2.84
CA LEU A 63 5.47 -9.61 4.30
C LEU A 63 5.31 -8.18 4.80
N LEU A 64 4.57 -8.00 5.90
CA LEU A 64 4.51 -6.70 6.59
C LEU A 64 5.87 -6.36 7.18
N ASP A 65 6.32 -5.12 6.94
CA ASP A 65 7.56 -4.56 7.48
C ASP A 65 7.20 -3.42 8.45
N PRO A 66 7.06 -3.71 9.76
CA PRO A 66 6.67 -2.72 10.75
C PRO A 66 7.75 -1.65 10.96
N GLU A 67 9.03 -1.99 10.82
CA GLU A 67 10.13 -1.06 10.99
C GLU A 67 10.12 0.02 9.90
N ARG A 68 9.94 -0.38 8.63
CA ARG A 68 9.80 0.57 7.52
C ARG A 68 8.52 1.39 7.61
N THR A 69 7.43 0.76 8.03
CA THR A 69 6.16 1.45 8.24
C THR A 69 6.33 2.58 9.25
N GLU A 70 6.94 2.29 10.40
CA GLU A 70 7.19 3.25 11.45
C GLU A 70 8.20 4.34 11.02
N ALA A 71 9.26 3.96 10.30
CA ALA A 71 10.22 4.92 9.75
C ALA A 71 9.55 5.94 8.82
N LEU A 72 8.64 5.47 7.96
CA LEU A 72 7.87 6.34 7.07
C LEU A 72 6.89 7.23 7.84
N ARG A 73 6.18 6.69 8.85
CA ARG A 73 5.31 7.50 9.73
C ARG A 73 6.08 8.64 10.37
N ARG A 74 7.26 8.38 10.92
CA ARG A 74 8.14 9.41 11.50
C ARG A 74 8.61 10.42 10.47
N GLU A 75 8.96 9.98 9.26
CA GLU A 75 9.36 10.90 8.19
C GLU A 75 8.21 11.84 7.80
N VAL A 76 7.01 11.30 7.63
CA VAL A 76 5.80 12.08 7.34
C VAL A 76 5.53 13.07 8.48
N ALA A 77 5.59 12.62 9.74
CA ALA A 77 5.41 13.50 10.89
C ALA A 77 6.42 14.66 10.88
N ARG A 78 7.71 14.39 10.64
CA ARG A 78 8.75 15.43 10.52
C ARG A 78 8.46 16.41 9.38
N LYS A 79 8.12 15.90 8.19
CA LYS A 79 7.81 16.74 7.01
C LYS A 79 6.58 17.61 7.24
N ARG A 80 5.52 17.05 7.84
CA ARG A 80 4.30 17.80 8.18
C ARG A 80 4.58 18.91 9.18
N ALA A 81 5.36 18.63 10.23
CA ALA A 81 5.79 19.62 11.20
C ALA A 81 6.59 20.76 10.54
N ALA A 82 7.53 20.42 9.66
CA ALA A 82 8.32 21.42 8.92
C ALA A 82 7.47 22.29 7.98
N LEU A 83 6.42 21.72 7.38
CA LEU A 83 5.51 22.42 6.47
C LEU A 83 4.29 23.05 7.17
N ALA A 84 4.21 22.98 8.50
CA ALA A 84 3.06 23.40 9.29
C ALA A 84 1.71 22.84 8.77
N VAL A 85 1.72 21.62 8.21
CA VAL A 85 0.52 20.97 7.69
C VAL A 85 -0.26 20.38 8.87
N PRO A 86 -1.44 20.92 9.21
CA PRO A 86 -2.21 20.44 10.35
C PRO A 86 -2.63 18.99 10.14
N LEU A 87 -2.73 18.24 11.24
CA LEU A 87 -3.37 16.93 11.20
C LEU A 87 -4.88 17.12 11.04
N PRO A 88 -5.51 16.43 10.07
CA PRO A 88 -6.97 16.39 10.04
C PRO A 88 -7.46 15.75 11.35
N PRO A 89 -8.61 16.20 11.88
CA PRO A 89 -9.15 15.65 13.11
C PRO A 89 -9.43 14.15 12.96
N GLY A 90 -9.05 13.37 13.98
CA GLY A 90 -9.25 11.91 14.00
C GLY A 90 -8.13 11.08 13.38
N LEU A 91 -7.01 11.70 12.97
CA LEU A 91 -5.85 10.99 12.42
C LEU A 91 -4.72 10.98 13.46
N GLU A 92 -4.53 9.84 14.12
CA GLU A 92 -3.39 9.60 15.02
C GLU A 92 -2.19 9.10 14.20
N LEU A 93 -1.02 9.73 14.39
CA LEU A 93 0.24 9.35 13.75
C LEU A 93 1.05 8.41 14.64
#